data_AF-A0A936PRG6-F1
#
_entry.id   AF-A0A936PRG6-F1
#
_cell.length_a   1.000
_cell.length_b   1.000
_cell.length_c   1.000
_cell.angle_alpha   90.00
_cell.angle_beta   90.00
_cell.angle_gamma   90.00
#
_symmetry.space_group_name_H-M   'P 1'
#
loop_
_entity.id
_entity.type
_entity.pdbx_description
1 polymer ?
#
loop_
_entity_poly.entity_id
_entity_poly.type
_entity_poly.pdbx_seq_one_letter_code
_entity_poly.pdbx_strand_id
1 'polypeptide(L)'
;MRSGDTIGSILPRHGVKDVEEVLAQVKPHTDLSRLRAGTELRFHYRKEVSRPLSLTLALDEDRSLIIDLSGDVAQVELIEAEYTSQLGVHVIDVVGSLWDSALKAGLRPADIVRIANVFQWELDFNTEIQRGARIVVVSDDLYDDGGFVRPDALRAVRIENGGKTLISIRHVSATGEEGLVSPRRHRRAQAPSYGRPWSSPG
;
A
#
# COMPACT_ATOMS: atom_id res chain seq x y z
N MET A 1 9.46 -9.77 -14.81
CA MET A 1 8.71 -9.99 -16.08
C MET A 1 8.66 -8.69 -16.86
N ARG A 2 8.83 -8.72 -18.19
CA ARG A 2 8.66 -7.56 -19.07
C ARG A 2 7.24 -7.53 -19.65
N SER A 3 6.90 -6.44 -20.34
CA SER A 3 5.63 -6.35 -21.08
C SER A 3 5.53 -7.48 -22.11
N GLY A 4 4.40 -8.20 -22.10
CA GLY A 4 4.15 -9.35 -22.97
C GLY A 4 4.71 -10.69 -22.49
N ASP A 5 5.53 -10.72 -21.42
CA ASP A 5 5.96 -11.99 -20.82
C ASP A 5 4.82 -12.64 -20.02
N THR A 6 4.73 -13.96 -20.11
CA THR A 6 3.94 -14.82 -19.19
C THR A 6 4.88 -15.76 -18.43
N ILE A 7 4.45 -16.31 -17.30
CA ILE A 7 5.21 -17.37 -16.61
C ILE A 7 5.54 -18.50 -17.59
N GLY A 8 4.55 -18.99 -18.34
CA GLY A 8 4.74 -20.06 -19.33
C GLY A 8 5.77 -19.73 -20.40
N SER A 9 5.94 -18.45 -20.77
CA SER A 9 6.97 -18.03 -21.73
C SER A 9 8.37 -17.89 -21.13
N ILE A 10 8.48 -17.67 -19.81
CA ILE A 10 9.75 -17.46 -19.11
C ILE A 10 10.35 -18.79 -18.68
N LEU A 11 9.54 -19.72 -18.17
CA LEU A 11 10.01 -21.01 -17.65
C LEU A 11 10.94 -21.78 -18.63
N PRO A 12 10.60 -21.93 -19.93
CA PRO A 12 11.49 -22.57 -20.90
C PRO A 12 12.85 -21.88 -21.07
N ARG A 13 12.88 -20.55 -21.00
CA ARG A 13 14.11 -19.75 -21.16
C ARG A 13 15.12 -20.03 -20.04
N HIS A 14 14.65 -20.57 -18.92
CA HIS A 14 15.45 -20.95 -17.76
C HIS A 14 15.64 -22.48 -17.63
N GLY A 15 15.28 -23.25 -18.66
CA GLY A 15 15.51 -24.70 -18.71
C GLY A 15 14.44 -25.55 -18.03
N VAL A 16 13.29 -24.98 -17.67
CA VAL A 16 12.12 -25.72 -17.18
C VAL A 16 11.35 -26.27 -18.37
N LYS A 17 11.24 -27.60 -18.45
CA LYS A 17 10.62 -28.29 -19.60
C LYS A 17 9.13 -28.57 -19.37
N ASP A 18 8.76 -28.97 -18.16
CA ASP A 18 7.40 -29.40 -17.80
C ASP A 18 6.49 -28.20 -17.45
N VAL A 19 6.44 -27.23 -18.36
CA VAL A 19 5.75 -25.95 -18.13
C VAL A 19 4.28 -26.13 -17.82
N GLU A 20 3.58 -26.99 -18.57
CA GLU A 20 2.14 -27.18 -18.40
C GLU A 20 1.81 -27.70 -17.00
N GLU A 21 2.61 -28.64 -16.50
CA GLU A 21 2.48 -29.20 -15.17
C GLU A 21 2.75 -28.14 -14.09
N VAL A 22 3.85 -27.39 -14.21
CA VAL A 22 4.14 -26.29 -13.27
C VAL A 22 3.00 -25.28 -13.22
N LEU A 23 2.45 -24.90 -14.39
CA LEU A 23 1.31 -23.99 -14.44
C LEU A 23 0.05 -24.60 -13.82
N ALA A 24 -0.19 -25.91 -13.96
CA ALA A 24 -1.31 -26.60 -13.34
C ALA A 24 -1.22 -26.56 -11.80
N GLN A 25 -0.02 -26.68 -11.24
CA GLN A 25 0.21 -26.62 -9.79
C GLN A 25 0.10 -25.19 -9.24
N VAL A 26 0.41 -24.17 -10.05
CA VAL A 26 0.34 -22.76 -9.62
C VAL A 26 -1.10 -22.21 -9.66
N LYS A 27 -1.90 -22.63 -10.64
CA LYS A 27 -3.27 -22.12 -10.86
C LYS A 27 -4.18 -22.13 -9.62
N PRO A 28 -4.15 -23.14 -8.72
CA PRO A 28 -4.95 -23.13 -7.50
C PRO A 28 -4.61 -22.00 -6.52
N HIS A 29 -3.37 -21.49 -6.56
CA HIS A 29 -2.87 -20.51 -5.60
C HIS A 29 -2.95 -19.07 -6.11
N THR A 30 -2.96 -18.87 -7.43
CA THR A 30 -3.07 -17.53 -8.01
C THR A 30 -3.65 -17.55 -9.42
N ASP A 31 -4.38 -16.48 -9.75
CA ASP A 31 -4.81 -16.22 -11.11
C ASP A 31 -3.64 -15.66 -11.92
N LEU A 32 -3.04 -16.53 -12.73
CA LEU A 32 -1.90 -16.21 -13.60
C LEU A 32 -2.16 -15.02 -14.54
N SER A 33 -3.42 -14.69 -14.85
CA SER A 33 -3.77 -13.52 -15.68
C SER A 33 -3.62 -12.18 -14.96
N ARG A 34 -3.52 -12.21 -13.62
CA ARG A 34 -3.29 -11.02 -12.77
C ARG A 34 -1.82 -10.64 -12.71
N LEU A 35 -0.91 -11.52 -13.10
CA LEU A 35 0.52 -11.23 -13.15
C LEU A 35 0.79 -10.19 -14.24
N ARG A 36 1.50 -9.12 -13.87
CA ARG A 36 1.77 -7.98 -14.76
C ARG A 36 3.27 -7.85 -15.05
N ALA A 37 3.59 -7.01 -16.02
CA ALA A 37 4.95 -6.50 -16.18
C ALA A 37 5.43 -5.90 -14.84
N GLY A 38 6.69 -6.16 -14.49
CA GLY A 38 7.25 -5.79 -13.18
C GLY A 38 7.18 -6.89 -12.13
N THR A 39 6.30 -7.90 -12.27
CA THR A 39 6.28 -9.07 -11.37
C THR A 39 7.65 -9.74 -11.33
N GLU A 40 8.15 -10.01 -10.12
CA GLU A 40 9.46 -10.61 -9.92
C GLU A 40 9.37 -12.14 -9.91
N LEU A 41 10.25 -12.78 -10.70
CA LEU A 41 10.49 -14.21 -10.65
C LEU A 41 11.96 -14.43 -10.32
N ARG A 42 12.24 -15.10 -9.20
CA ARG A 42 13.61 -15.46 -8.80
C ARG A 42 13.82 -16.94 -8.97
N PHE A 43 14.79 -17.33 -9.79
CA PHE A 43 15.18 -18.72 -10.00
C PHE A 43 16.35 -19.11 -9.10
N HIS A 44 16.23 -20.24 -8.42
CA HIS A 44 17.28 -20.77 -7.56
C HIS A 44 17.93 -21.99 -8.22
N TYR A 45 19.24 -21.91 -8.41
CA TYR A 45 20.04 -22.95 -9.06
C TYR A 45 20.98 -23.60 -8.05
N ARG A 46 21.26 -24.89 -8.25
CA ARG A 46 22.42 -25.55 -7.64
C ARG A 46 23.63 -25.33 -8.54
N LYS A 47 24.83 -25.27 -7.96
CA LYS A 47 26.08 -25.26 -8.72
C LYS A 47 26.07 -26.39 -9.77
N GLU A 48 26.57 -26.08 -10.96
CA GLU A 48 26.75 -27.01 -12.10
C GLU A 48 25.47 -27.51 -12.78
N VAL A 49 24.28 -27.08 -12.35
CA VAL A 49 23.01 -27.48 -12.95
C VAL A 49 22.37 -26.28 -13.68
N SER A 50 22.07 -26.45 -14.97
CA SER A 50 21.46 -25.40 -15.80
C SER A 50 19.94 -25.25 -15.59
N ARG A 51 19.29 -26.21 -14.91
CA ARG A 51 17.87 -26.14 -14.52
C ARG A 51 17.73 -25.61 -13.08
N PRO A 52 16.72 -24.78 -12.79
CA PRO A 52 16.44 -24.34 -11.43
C PRO A 52 15.94 -25.52 -10.58
N LEU A 53 16.28 -25.50 -9.30
CA LEU A 53 15.69 -26.41 -8.29
C LEU A 53 14.38 -25.86 -7.75
N SER A 54 14.24 -24.54 -7.71
CA SER A 54 13.01 -23.88 -7.31
C SER A 54 12.93 -22.49 -7.93
N LEU A 55 11.75 -21.89 -7.87
CA LEU A 55 11.60 -20.47 -8.15
C LEU A 55 10.63 -19.82 -7.17
N THR A 56 10.82 -18.52 -6.93
CA THR A 56 9.91 -17.69 -6.16
C THR A 56 9.19 -16.74 -7.10
N LEU A 57 7.86 -16.74 -7.04
CA LEU A 57 6.98 -15.80 -7.74
C LEU A 57 6.41 -14.82 -6.72
N ALA A 58 6.76 -13.54 -6.81
CA ALA A 58 6.15 -12.50 -6.00
C ALA A 58 4.71 -12.25 -6.48
N LEU A 59 3.72 -12.43 -5.61
CA LEU A 59 2.30 -12.16 -5.93
C LEU A 59 1.96 -10.69 -5.65
N ASP A 60 2.43 -10.18 -4.52
CA ASP A 60 2.32 -8.79 -4.07
C ASP A 60 3.46 -8.48 -3.07
N GLU A 61 3.35 -7.39 -2.31
CA GLU A 61 4.39 -6.97 -1.36
C GLU A 61 4.56 -7.94 -0.17
N ASP A 62 3.52 -8.71 0.18
CA ASP A 62 3.49 -9.53 1.39
C ASP A 62 3.34 -11.03 1.09
N ARG A 63 3.11 -11.42 -0.16
CA ARG A 63 2.87 -12.82 -0.54
C ARG A 63 3.70 -13.26 -1.71
N SER A 64 4.22 -14.49 -1.62
CA SER A 64 5.00 -15.14 -2.68
C SER A 64 4.63 -16.60 -2.80
N LEU A 65 4.75 -17.17 -4.01
CA LEU A 65 4.73 -18.61 -4.19
C LEU A 65 6.15 -19.13 -4.29
N ILE A 66 6.48 -20.15 -3.49
CA ILE A 66 7.67 -20.98 -3.70
C ILE A 66 7.23 -22.19 -4.52
N ILE A 67 7.90 -22.41 -5.65
CA ILE A 67 7.65 -23.54 -6.53
C ILE A 67 8.90 -24.42 -6.50
N ASP A 68 8.79 -25.60 -5.89
CA ASP A 68 9.83 -26.62 -5.91
C ASP A 68 9.77 -27.40 -7.23
N LEU A 69 10.90 -27.48 -7.93
CA LEU A 69 11.08 -28.12 -9.24
C LEU A 69 12.08 -29.29 -9.16
N SER A 70 12.46 -29.72 -7.95
CA SER A 70 13.50 -30.72 -7.74
C SER A 70 13.01 -32.16 -7.91
N GLY A 71 11.72 -32.41 -7.64
CA GLY A 71 11.05 -33.69 -7.81
C GLY A 71 10.46 -33.91 -9.20
N ASP A 72 9.72 -35.02 -9.35
CA ASP A 72 9.02 -35.36 -10.60
C ASP A 72 7.79 -34.47 -10.83
N VAL A 73 7.13 -34.06 -9.74
CA VAL A 73 5.95 -33.18 -9.77
C VAL A 73 6.26 -31.91 -9.01
N ALA A 74 6.00 -30.76 -9.62
CA ALA A 74 6.22 -29.47 -8.99
C ALA A 74 5.33 -29.32 -7.75
N GLN A 75 5.89 -28.81 -6.65
CA GLN A 75 5.15 -28.50 -5.43
C GLN A 75 5.09 -26.99 -5.25
N VAL A 76 3.93 -26.48 -4.83
CA VAL A 76 3.70 -25.04 -4.69
C VAL A 76 3.28 -24.74 -3.26
N GLU A 77 3.95 -23.78 -2.66
CA GLU A 77 3.66 -23.28 -1.32
C GLU A 77 3.42 -21.77 -1.38
N LEU A 78 2.34 -21.30 -0.75
CA LEU A 78 2.11 -19.89 -0.53
C LEU A 78 2.80 -19.48 0.77
N ILE A 79 3.71 -18.52 0.65
CA ILE A 79 4.37 -17.88 1.78
C ILE A 79 3.78 -16.49 1.94
N GLU A 80 3.29 -16.20 3.14
CA GLU A 80 2.85 -14.87 3.55
C GLU A 80 3.88 -14.30 4.54
N ALA A 81 4.23 -13.04 4.38
CA ALA A 81 5.14 -12.35 5.28
C ALA A 81 4.49 -12.19 6.65
N GLU A 82 5.24 -12.53 7.70
CA GLU A 82 4.82 -12.33 9.08
C GLU A 82 5.36 -11.00 9.59
N TYR A 83 4.48 -10.17 10.15
CA TYR A 83 4.84 -8.89 10.71
C TYR A 83 4.31 -8.74 12.13
N THR A 84 5.04 -7.99 12.94
CA THR A 84 4.52 -7.39 14.17
C THR A 84 4.11 -5.95 13.91
N SER A 85 3.07 -5.49 14.59
CA SER A 85 2.55 -4.13 14.43
C SER A 85 2.84 -3.27 15.66
N GLN A 86 3.33 -2.05 15.43
CA GLN A 86 3.60 -1.06 16.48
C GLN A 86 3.14 0.33 16.05
N LEU A 87 2.84 1.22 17.01
CA LEU A 87 2.46 2.58 16.68
C LEU A 87 3.65 3.37 16.13
N GLY A 88 3.52 3.88 14.90
CA GLY A 88 4.50 4.71 14.21
C GLY A 88 4.12 6.19 14.16
N VAL A 89 5.13 7.05 14.11
CA VAL A 89 4.95 8.49 13.84
C VAL A 89 5.97 8.94 12.79
N HIS A 90 5.46 9.41 11.66
CA HIS A 90 6.26 9.89 10.53
C HIS A 90 6.06 11.38 10.35
N VAL A 91 7.15 12.15 10.29
CA VAL A 91 7.13 13.61 10.11
C VAL A 91 7.80 13.96 8.80
N ILE A 92 7.09 14.71 7.97
CA ILE A 92 7.56 15.15 6.65
C ILE A 92 7.57 16.68 6.65
N ASP A 93 8.77 17.26 6.67
CA ASP A 93 8.97 18.70 6.47
C ASP A 93 9.28 18.96 4.99
N VAL A 94 8.37 19.65 4.30
CA VAL A 94 8.45 19.84 2.85
C VAL A 94 9.46 20.94 2.51
N VAL A 95 10.67 20.55 2.13
CA VAL A 95 11.72 21.50 1.70
C VAL A 95 11.68 21.76 0.20
N GLY A 96 11.34 20.74 -0.60
CA GLY A 96 11.23 20.81 -2.05
C GLY A 96 9.84 20.39 -2.49
N SER A 97 9.75 19.26 -3.18
CA SER A 97 8.47 18.58 -3.41
C SER A 97 8.08 17.73 -2.20
N LEU A 98 6.78 17.46 -2.07
CA LEU A 98 6.29 16.49 -1.09
C LEU A 98 6.91 15.11 -1.30
N TRP A 99 6.94 14.64 -2.56
CA TRP A 99 7.47 13.34 -2.93
C TRP A 99 8.91 13.16 -2.45
N ASP A 100 9.80 14.09 -2.78
CA ASP A 100 11.21 14.00 -2.37
C ASP A 100 11.38 14.04 -0.85
N SER A 101 10.57 14.88 -0.18
CA SER A 101 10.65 15.05 1.27
C SER A 101 10.14 13.80 2.00
N ALA A 102 9.07 13.17 1.50
CA ALA A 102 8.51 11.95 2.05
C ALA A 102 9.41 10.73 1.80
N LEU A 103 10.01 10.60 0.61
CA LEU A 103 11.01 9.57 0.33
C LEU A 103 12.21 9.68 1.28
N LYS A 104 12.70 10.90 1.54
CA LYS A 104 13.78 11.14 2.51
C LYS A 104 13.37 10.84 3.96
N ALA A 105 12.08 10.94 4.27
CA ALA A 105 11.52 10.55 5.55
C ALA A 105 11.31 9.02 5.70
N GLY A 106 11.74 8.22 4.71
CA GLY A 106 11.63 6.76 4.75
C GLY A 106 10.29 6.21 4.26
N LEU A 107 9.41 7.06 3.73
CA LEU A 107 8.14 6.62 3.15
C LEU A 107 8.32 6.14 1.71
N ARG A 108 7.54 5.15 1.32
CA ARG A 108 7.56 4.62 -0.05
C ARG A 108 6.48 5.31 -0.89
N PRO A 109 6.57 5.26 -2.24
CA PRO A 109 5.56 5.85 -3.10
C PRO A 109 4.11 5.43 -2.76
N ALA A 110 3.90 4.16 -2.42
CA ALA A 110 2.59 3.65 -2.01
C ALA A 110 2.07 4.32 -0.72
N ASP A 111 2.95 4.62 0.23
CA ASP A 111 2.59 5.28 1.48
C ASP A 111 2.21 6.75 1.23
N ILE A 112 2.94 7.43 0.35
CA ILE A 112 2.65 8.81 -0.08
C ILE A 112 1.28 8.89 -0.76
N VAL A 113 0.99 7.97 -1.68
CA VAL A 113 -0.33 7.89 -2.33
C VAL A 113 -1.42 7.63 -1.30
N ARG A 114 -1.20 6.70 -0.35
CA ARG A 114 -2.16 6.40 0.71
C ARG A 114 -2.47 7.64 1.56
N ILE A 115 -1.45 8.42 1.92
CA ILE A 115 -1.59 9.70 2.64
C ILE A 115 -2.35 10.73 1.78
N ALA A 116 -2.01 10.86 0.49
CA ALA A 116 -2.67 11.80 -0.42
C ALA A 116 -4.16 11.50 -0.58
N ASN A 117 -4.51 10.22 -0.67
CA ASN A 117 -5.89 9.77 -0.80
C ASN A 117 -6.78 10.14 0.40
N VAL A 118 -6.19 10.39 1.58
CA VAL A 118 -6.93 10.82 2.79
C VAL A 118 -7.61 12.16 2.59
N PHE A 119 -6.99 13.07 1.82
CA PHE A 119 -7.47 14.43 1.63
C PHE A 119 -7.68 14.79 0.14
N GLN A 120 -7.84 13.78 -0.72
CA GLN A 120 -7.99 13.96 -2.17
C GLN A 120 -9.16 14.88 -2.57
N TRP A 121 -10.16 15.03 -1.68
CA TRP A 121 -11.32 15.90 -1.90
C TRP A 121 -11.11 17.32 -1.38
N GLU A 122 -10.16 17.53 -0.47
CA GLU A 122 -9.88 18.81 0.19
C GLU A 122 -8.65 19.52 -0.36
N LEU A 123 -7.70 18.79 -0.94
CA LEU A 123 -6.38 19.30 -1.32
C LEU A 123 -5.80 18.50 -2.49
N ASP A 124 -5.34 19.18 -3.54
CA ASP A 124 -4.51 18.57 -4.58
C ASP A 124 -3.04 18.51 -4.12
N PHE A 125 -2.56 17.30 -3.82
CA PHE A 125 -1.23 17.07 -3.29
C PHE A 125 -0.10 17.44 -4.24
N ASN A 126 -0.35 17.42 -5.54
CA ASN A 126 0.69 17.69 -6.54
C ASN A 126 0.91 19.18 -6.74
N THR A 127 -0.14 19.99 -6.56
CA THR A 127 -0.11 21.42 -6.92
C THR A 127 -0.25 22.34 -5.71
N GLU A 128 -0.92 21.91 -4.64
CA GLU A 128 -1.26 22.79 -3.51
C GLU A 128 -0.36 22.62 -2.28
N ILE A 129 0.45 21.56 -2.19
CA ILE A 129 1.42 21.40 -1.10
C ILE A 129 2.61 22.34 -1.32
N GLN A 130 2.81 23.26 -0.38
CA GLN A 130 3.83 24.29 -0.47
C GLN A 130 5.12 23.89 0.26
N ARG A 131 6.24 24.49 -0.15
CA ARG A 131 7.47 24.49 0.66
C ARG A 131 7.17 25.06 2.05
N GLY A 132 7.68 24.41 3.08
CA GLY A 132 7.41 24.73 4.48
C GLY A 132 6.17 24.04 5.04
N ALA A 133 5.43 23.28 4.23
CA ALA A 133 4.37 22.43 4.75
C ALA A 133 4.96 21.34 5.67
N ARG A 134 4.19 20.97 6.69
CA ARG A 134 4.54 19.92 7.64
C ARG A 134 3.42 18.90 7.73
N ILE A 135 3.76 17.64 7.51
CA ILE A 135 2.82 16.53 7.56
C ILE A 135 3.24 15.59 8.67
N VAL A 136 2.30 15.19 9.52
CA VAL A 136 2.50 14.21 10.58
C VAL A 136 1.53 13.07 10.35
N VAL A 137 2.05 11.86 10.27
CA VAL A 137 1.31 10.62 10.05
C VAL A 137 1.49 9.74 11.27
N VAL A 138 0.39 9.23 11.80
CA VAL A 138 0.38 8.17 12.81
C VAL A 138 -0.19 6.93 12.14
N SER A 139 0.50 5.80 12.27
CA SER A 139 0.15 4.54 11.62
C SER A 139 0.41 3.34 12.51
N ASP A 140 -0.22 2.22 12.17
CA ASP A 140 0.28 0.91 12.54
C ASP A 140 1.46 0.60 11.62
N ASP A 141 2.67 0.63 12.13
CA ASP A 141 3.89 0.29 11.40
C ASP A 141 4.16 -1.20 11.50
N LEU A 142 4.60 -1.80 10.39
CA LEU A 142 4.97 -3.21 10.29
C LEU A 142 6.47 -3.38 10.52
N TYR A 143 6.81 -4.39 11.32
CA TYR A 143 8.16 -4.78 11.65
C TYR A 143 8.33 -6.29 11.43
N ASP A 144 9.48 -6.69 10.90
CA ASP A 144 9.96 -8.07 10.85
C ASP A 144 11.25 -8.23 11.65
N ASP A 145 11.91 -9.40 11.56
CA ASP A 145 13.18 -9.68 12.24
C ASP A 145 14.31 -8.70 11.83
N GLY A 146 14.21 -8.09 10.66
CA GLY A 146 15.13 -7.07 10.14
C GLY A 146 14.82 -5.65 10.63
N GLY A 147 13.69 -5.44 11.30
CA GLY A 147 13.27 -4.16 11.86
C GLY A 147 12.09 -3.54 11.11
N PHE A 148 12.07 -2.20 11.02
CA PHE A 148 10.97 -1.48 10.38
C PHE A 148 10.87 -1.83 8.89
N VAL A 149 9.68 -2.26 8.46
CA VAL A 149 9.39 -2.57 7.06
C VAL A 149 8.71 -1.38 6.40
N ARG A 150 7.56 -0.97 6.92
CA ARG A 150 6.73 0.09 6.33
C ARG A 150 5.61 0.54 7.27
N PRO A 151 5.05 1.74 7.05
CA PRO A 151 3.74 2.06 7.59
C PRO A 151 2.66 1.19 6.93
N ASP A 152 1.64 0.83 7.68
CA ASP A 152 0.46 0.14 7.17
C ASP A 152 -0.81 0.97 7.43
N ALA A 153 -1.71 0.52 8.29
CA ALA A 153 -2.98 1.19 8.52
C ALA A 153 -2.79 2.58 9.15
N LEU A 154 -3.26 3.61 8.44
CA LEU A 154 -3.20 4.98 8.92
C LEU A 154 -4.17 5.19 10.09
N ARG A 155 -3.67 5.71 11.21
CA ARG A 155 -4.45 6.07 12.41
C ARG A 155 -4.81 7.54 12.45
N ALA A 156 -3.90 8.41 12.04
CA ALA A 156 -4.17 9.84 11.92
C ALA A 156 -3.22 10.48 10.91
N VAL A 157 -3.68 11.54 10.25
CA VAL A 157 -2.85 12.39 9.41
C VAL A 157 -3.16 13.84 9.72
N ARG A 158 -2.13 14.66 9.89
CA ARG A 158 -2.21 16.11 10.05
C ARG A 158 -1.33 16.80 9.03
N ILE A 159 -1.86 17.80 8.34
CA ILE A 159 -1.16 18.62 7.36
C ILE A 159 -1.25 20.07 7.78
N GLU A 160 -0.11 20.72 7.94
CA GLU A 160 0.03 22.17 8.08
C GLU A 160 0.61 22.72 6.77
N ASN A 161 -0.15 23.53 6.04
CA ASN A 161 0.24 24.02 4.73
C ASN A 161 -0.29 25.45 4.54
N GLY A 162 0.62 26.43 4.38
CA GLY A 162 0.25 27.83 4.12
C GLY A 162 -0.70 28.43 5.17
N GLY A 163 -0.55 28.07 6.45
CA GLY A 163 -1.42 28.53 7.54
C GLY A 163 -2.77 27.79 7.67
N LYS A 164 -3.05 26.81 6.80
CA LYS A 164 -4.20 25.91 6.93
C LYS A 164 -3.76 24.61 7.63
N THR A 165 -4.63 24.10 8.49
CA THR A 165 -4.45 22.79 9.13
C THR A 165 -5.58 21.84 8.73
N LEU A 166 -5.22 20.70 8.14
CA LEU A 166 -6.11 19.58 7.87
C LEU A 166 -5.75 18.44 8.82
N ILE A 167 -6.77 17.77 9.37
CA ILE A 167 -6.60 16.63 10.28
C ILE A 167 -7.60 15.58 9.88
N SER A 168 -7.18 14.32 9.82
CA SER A 168 -8.04 13.16 9.68
C SER A 168 -7.62 12.09 10.68
N ILE A 169 -8.58 11.44 11.34
CA ILE A 169 -8.36 10.44 12.38
C ILE A 169 -9.20 9.21 12.06
N ARG A 170 -8.63 8.01 12.25
CA ARG A 170 -9.33 6.74 12.03
C ARG A 170 -10.49 6.65 13.00
N HIS A 171 -11.66 6.41 12.44
CA HIS A 171 -12.91 6.18 13.13
C HIS A 171 -13.44 4.81 12.74
N VAL A 172 -13.89 4.06 13.74
CA VAL A 172 -14.58 2.79 13.56
C VAL A 172 -16.03 3.02 13.92
N SER A 173 -16.94 2.82 12.97
CA SER A 173 -18.38 2.98 13.18
C SER A 173 -18.92 1.88 14.09
N ALA A 174 -20.14 2.07 14.60
CA ALA A 174 -20.82 1.05 15.39
C ALA A 174 -21.10 -0.26 14.60
N THR A 175 -21.11 -0.19 13.26
CA THR A 175 -21.27 -1.37 12.38
C THR A 175 -19.94 -2.03 12.02
N GLY A 176 -18.81 -1.51 12.55
CA GLY A 176 -17.47 -2.02 12.27
C GLY A 176 -16.84 -1.46 10.99
N GLU A 177 -17.48 -0.50 10.32
CA GLU A 177 -16.88 0.17 9.17
C GLU A 177 -15.78 1.12 9.62
N GLU A 178 -14.61 1.00 9.00
CA GLU A 178 -13.45 1.81 9.35
C GLU A 178 -13.16 2.85 8.27
N GLY A 179 -12.81 4.06 8.69
CA GLY A 179 -12.42 5.12 7.77
C GLY A 179 -11.71 6.27 8.46
N LEU A 180 -10.99 7.08 7.69
CA LEU A 180 -10.38 8.31 8.17
C LEU A 180 -11.37 9.47 8.06
N VAL A 181 -11.69 10.11 9.18
CA VAL A 181 -12.67 11.20 9.25
C VAL A 181 -12.01 12.50 9.66
N SER A 182 -12.31 13.57 8.94
CA SER A 182 -11.92 14.93 9.32
C SER A 182 -12.77 15.43 10.51
N PRO A 183 -12.18 15.76 11.67
CA PRO A 183 -12.93 16.19 12.86
C PRO A 183 -13.77 17.45 12.63
N ARG A 184 -13.41 18.29 11.63
CA ARG A 184 -14.13 19.52 11.29
C ARG A 184 -15.43 19.29 10.49
N ARG A 185 -15.72 18.08 10.01
CA ARG A 185 -16.92 17.82 9.18
C ARG A 185 -18.24 17.73 9.98
N HIS A 186 -18.23 17.77 11.32
CA HIS A 186 -19.44 17.66 12.16
C HIS A 186 -20.05 18.98 12.66
N ARG A 187 -19.92 20.12 11.97
CA ARG A 187 -20.77 21.30 12.21
C ARG A 187 -21.16 22.03 10.92
N ARG A 188 -22.12 21.46 10.19
CA ARG A 188 -23.11 22.20 9.38
C ARG A 188 -24.34 21.33 9.08
N ALA A 189 -24.94 20.75 10.11
CA ALA A 189 -26.35 20.38 10.07
C ALA A 189 -27.12 21.52 10.78
N GLN A 190 -27.77 22.34 9.95
CA GLN A 190 -28.90 23.23 10.21
C GLN A 190 -29.21 23.59 11.68
N ALA A 191 -28.94 24.84 12.06
CA ALA A 191 -29.71 25.48 13.11
C ALA A 191 -31.05 25.95 12.49
N PRO A 192 -32.22 25.58 13.02
CA PRO A 192 -33.46 26.23 12.62
C PRO A 192 -33.40 27.68 13.12
N SER A 193 -33.37 28.63 12.18
CA SER A 193 -33.61 30.04 12.48
C SER A 193 -35.09 30.21 12.82
N TYR A 194 -35.47 30.04 14.09
CA TYR A 194 -36.70 30.63 14.59
C TYR A 194 -36.38 32.06 15.04
N GLY A 195 -36.62 33.00 14.13
CA GLY A 195 -36.70 34.42 14.46
C GLY A 195 -37.83 34.65 15.46
N ARG A 196 -37.52 35.34 16.55
CA ARG A 196 -38.52 35.91 17.46
C ARG A 196 -39.15 37.17 16.82
N PRO A 197 -40.38 37.52 17.23
CA PRO A 197 -41.33 38.26 16.38
C PRO A 197 -41.05 39.76 16.40
N TRP A 198 -41.30 40.40 15.25
CA TRP A 198 -41.51 41.85 15.18
C TRP A 198 -42.99 42.15 15.36
N SER A 199 -43.30 42.87 16.42
CA SER A 199 -44.54 43.65 16.58
C SER A 199 -44.37 44.97 15.83
N SER A 200 -45.39 45.41 15.12
CA SER A 200 -45.51 46.78 14.61
C SER A 200 -46.93 47.31 14.86
N PRO A 201 -47.09 48.65 14.97
CA PRO A 201 -48.12 49.29 15.78
C PRO A 201 -49.41 49.61 15.01
N GLY A 202 -50.51 49.65 15.76
CA GLY A 202 -51.83 50.14 15.38
C GLY A 202 -52.74 50.16 16.59
#